data_AF-A0A7X1CIS3-F1
#
_entry.id   AF-A0A7X1CIS3-F1
#
_cell.length_a   1.000
_cell.length_b   1.000
_cell.length_c   1.000
_cell.angle_alpha   90.00
_cell.angle_beta   90.00
_cell.angle_gamma   90.00
#
_symmetry.space_group_name_H-M   'P 1'
#
loop_
_entity.id
_entity.type
_entity.pdbx_description
1 polymer ?
#
loop_
_entity_poly.entity_id
_entity_poly.type
_entity_poly.pdbx_seq_one_letter_code
_entity_poly.pdbx_strand_id
1 'polypeptide(L)'
;MLLEFADSTDRDVQSFVYSKLYDYDGNDVIQAAVNGLQNEDEIVRISAIEIIGKQQVFEQLPALISSLTDSDELVRCYAAETIAFLGTDLKDQLVMQAKAEQDEIARTGLYYALYSLGATEYLTALLELLDSESHVVVIRTIHNLADIMSTANKDAILPALHNLKKRELPVSIKEVLNEYLD
;
A
#
# COMPACT_ATOMS: atom_id res chain seq x y z
N MET A 1 13.94 11.40 -23.83
CA MET A 1 12.75 11.57 -22.95
C MET A 1 12.75 10.43 -21.92
N LEU A 2 12.36 10.64 -20.64
CA LEU A 2 12.49 9.59 -19.58
C LEU A 2 11.93 8.22 -20.00
N LEU A 3 10.82 8.20 -20.73
CA LEU A 3 10.18 7.00 -21.26
C LEU A 3 11.08 6.13 -22.15
N GLU A 4 12.11 6.70 -22.81
CA GLU A 4 13.06 5.94 -23.64
C GLU A 4 13.90 4.95 -22.81
N PHE A 5 13.94 5.13 -21.49
CA PHE A 5 14.69 4.27 -20.57
C PHE A 5 13.77 3.34 -19.74
N ALA A 6 12.45 3.34 -20.01
CA ALA A 6 11.51 2.45 -19.33
C ALA A 6 11.79 0.96 -19.62
N ASP A 7 12.37 0.65 -20.77
CA ASP A 7 12.79 -0.71 -21.16
C ASP A 7 14.30 -0.95 -20.95
N SER A 8 14.95 -0.13 -20.13
CA SER A 8 16.38 -0.30 -19.81
C SER A 8 16.64 -1.68 -19.21
N THR A 9 17.70 -2.35 -19.68
CA THR A 9 18.19 -3.61 -19.08
C THR A 9 18.94 -3.37 -17.77
N ASP A 10 19.32 -2.13 -17.49
CA ASP A 10 19.88 -1.73 -16.21
C ASP A 10 18.73 -1.50 -15.22
N ARG A 11 18.68 -2.36 -14.20
CA ARG A 11 17.66 -2.39 -13.15
C ARG A 11 17.55 -1.05 -12.42
N ASP A 12 18.66 -0.46 -12.03
CA ASP A 12 18.68 0.78 -11.25
C ASP A 12 18.17 1.95 -12.10
N VAL A 13 18.55 1.99 -13.37
CA VAL A 13 18.03 2.98 -14.34
C VAL A 13 16.53 2.79 -14.53
N GLN A 14 16.07 1.55 -14.73
CA GLN A 14 14.66 1.26 -14.97
C GLN A 14 13.79 1.64 -13.76
N SER A 15 14.17 1.21 -12.56
CA SER A 15 13.46 1.54 -11.32
C SER A 15 13.47 3.04 -11.02
N PHE A 16 14.59 3.72 -11.29
CA PHE A 16 14.64 5.18 -11.19
C PHE A 16 13.66 5.85 -12.17
N VAL A 17 13.61 5.40 -13.42
CA VAL A 17 12.68 5.94 -14.43
C VAL A 17 11.24 5.77 -13.95
N TYR A 18 10.84 4.58 -13.51
CA TYR A 18 9.48 4.33 -13.01
C TYR A 18 9.14 5.18 -11.77
N SER A 19 10.09 5.37 -10.85
CA SER A 19 9.91 6.28 -9.70
C SER A 19 9.63 7.73 -10.11
N LYS A 20 10.11 8.15 -11.29
CA LYS A 20 9.86 9.48 -11.85
C LYS A 20 8.60 9.54 -12.70
N LEU A 21 8.24 8.45 -13.37
CA LEU A 21 7.02 8.38 -14.17
C LEU A 21 5.76 8.64 -13.33
N TYR A 22 5.79 8.33 -12.03
CA TYR A 22 4.73 8.68 -11.09
C TYR A 22 4.34 10.16 -11.11
N ASP A 23 5.30 11.07 -11.31
CA ASP A 23 5.07 12.51 -11.30
C ASP A 23 4.41 13.03 -12.61
N TYR A 24 4.28 12.18 -13.62
CA TYR A 24 3.75 12.53 -14.94
C TYR A 24 2.40 11.85 -15.21
N ASP A 25 1.60 12.48 -16.05
CA ASP A 25 0.33 11.96 -16.53
C ASP A 25 0.37 11.76 -18.06
N GLY A 26 -0.53 10.93 -18.58
CA GLY A 26 -0.75 10.78 -20.03
C GLY A 26 -0.62 9.35 -20.54
N ASN A 27 -1.10 9.12 -21.76
CA ASN A 27 -1.24 7.79 -22.34
C ASN A 27 0.08 7.01 -22.42
N ASP A 28 1.20 7.67 -22.71
CA ASP A 28 2.51 7.00 -22.79
C ASP A 28 2.97 6.53 -21.40
N VAL A 29 2.65 7.29 -20.35
CA VAL A 29 2.93 6.93 -18.96
C VAL A 29 2.03 5.76 -18.52
N ILE A 30 0.75 5.79 -18.89
CA ILE A 30 -0.17 4.67 -18.67
C ILE A 30 0.35 3.41 -19.37
N GLN A 31 0.77 3.51 -20.62
CA GLN A 31 1.28 2.35 -21.36
C GLN A 31 2.57 1.79 -20.74
N ALA A 32 3.47 2.66 -20.27
CA ALA A 32 4.64 2.23 -19.51
C ALA A 32 4.26 1.53 -18.20
N ALA A 33 3.27 2.04 -17.45
CA ALA A 33 2.77 1.38 -16.25
C ALA A 33 2.15 0.01 -16.55
N VAL A 34 1.32 -0.10 -17.60
CA VAL A 34 0.74 -1.38 -18.02
C VAL A 34 1.82 -2.42 -18.32
N ASN A 35 2.91 -2.02 -18.99
CA ASN A 35 4.04 -2.91 -19.23
C ASN A 35 4.80 -3.25 -17.94
N GLY A 36 4.95 -2.28 -17.04
CA GLY A 36 5.68 -2.41 -15.77
C GLY A 36 5.05 -3.37 -14.77
N LEU A 37 3.73 -3.64 -14.88
CA LEU A 37 3.03 -4.60 -14.02
C LEU A 37 3.60 -6.02 -14.05
N GLN A 38 4.30 -6.40 -15.13
CA GLN A 38 4.88 -7.72 -15.31
C GLN A 38 6.42 -7.70 -15.26
N ASN A 39 7.00 -6.62 -14.77
CA ASN A 39 8.46 -6.47 -14.68
C ASN A 39 9.05 -7.41 -13.62
N GLU A 40 10.29 -7.86 -13.82
CA GLU A 40 11.01 -8.72 -12.87
C GLU A 40 11.34 -7.98 -11.57
N ASP A 41 11.57 -6.67 -11.62
CA ASP A 41 11.82 -5.81 -10.47
C ASP A 41 10.53 -5.41 -9.76
N GLU A 42 10.43 -5.76 -8.48
CA GLU A 42 9.34 -5.41 -7.59
C GLU A 42 9.09 -3.90 -7.50
N ILE A 43 10.15 -3.07 -7.57
CA ILE A 43 10.03 -1.61 -7.49
C ILE A 43 9.34 -1.04 -8.74
N VAL A 44 9.62 -1.62 -9.91
CA VAL A 44 8.93 -1.26 -11.15
C VAL A 44 7.46 -1.68 -11.07
N ARG A 45 7.16 -2.89 -10.57
CA ARG A 45 5.78 -3.36 -10.39
C ARG A 45 4.99 -2.48 -9.43
N ILE A 46 5.57 -2.09 -8.29
CA ILE A 46 4.97 -1.16 -7.33
C ILE A 46 4.68 0.19 -7.99
N SER A 47 5.69 0.78 -8.64
CA SER A 47 5.53 2.08 -9.31
C SER A 47 4.43 2.04 -10.38
N ALA A 48 4.34 0.94 -11.13
CA ALA A 48 3.29 0.73 -12.12
C ALA A 48 1.88 0.69 -11.48
N ILE A 49 1.72 -0.03 -10.36
CA ILE A 49 0.48 -0.09 -9.58
C ILE A 49 0.08 1.32 -9.11
N GLU A 50 1.02 2.07 -8.55
CA GLU A 50 0.78 3.43 -8.07
C GLU A 50 0.37 4.39 -9.19
N ILE A 51 1.03 4.32 -10.35
CA ILE A 51 0.67 5.11 -11.54
C ILE A 51 -0.76 4.78 -12.00
N ILE A 52 -1.10 3.49 -12.07
CA ILE A 52 -2.44 3.01 -12.45
C ILE A 52 -3.49 3.55 -11.49
N GLY A 53 -3.22 3.52 -10.18
CA GLY A 53 -4.07 4.09 -9.15
C GLY A 53 -4.27 5.59 -9.34
N LYS A 54 -3.17 6.34 -9.40
CA LYS A 54 -3.17 7.81 -9.56
C LYS A 54 -3.95 8.26 -10.80
N GLN A 55 -3.73 7.59 -11.92
CA GLN A 55 -4.39 7.92 -13.20
C GLN A 55 -5.77 7.24 -13.36
N GLN A 56 -6.24 6.51 -12.35
CA GLN A 56 -7.54 5.85 -12.33
C GLN A 56 -7.79 4.96 -13.57
N VAL A 57 -6.81 4.13 -13.93
CA VAL A 57 -6.88 3.26 -15.11
C VAL A 57 -7.68 2.00 -14.77
N PHE A 58 -9.01 2.13 -14.67
CA PHE A 58 -9.94 1.06 -14.27
C PHE A 58 -9.86 -0.18 -15.17
N GLU A 59 -9.41 -0.05 -16.42
CA GLU A 59 -9.19 -1.16 -17.34
C GLU A 59 -8.15 -2.16 -16.80
N GLN A 60 -7.27 -1.74 -15.88
CA GLN A 60 -6.24 -2.58 -15.27
C GLN A 60 -6.65 -3.23 -13.94
N LEU A 61 -7.91 -3.15 -13.53
CA LEU A 61 -8.41 -3.88 -12.36
C LEU A 61 -8.09 -5.39 -12.38
N PRO A 62 -8.20 -6.11 -13.51
CA PRO A 62 -7.80 -7.53 -13.55
C PRO A 62 -6.32 -7.75 -13.21
N ALA A 63 -5.45 -6.83 -13.64
CA ALA A 63 -4.02 -6.92 -13.34
C ALA A 63 -3.73 -6.58 -11.87
N LEU A 64 -4.40 -5.56 -11.31
CA LEU A 64 -4.32 -5.26 -9.88
C LEU A 64 -4.79 -6.44 -9.01
N ILE A 65 -5.86 -7.13 -9.41
CA ILE A 65 -6.33 -8.35 -8.74
C ILE A 65 -5.26 -9.44 -8.82
N SER A 66 -4.57 -9.59 -9.96
CA SER A 66 -3.46 -10.54 -10.09
C SER A 66 -2.30 -10.19 -9.15
N SER A 67 -1.99 -8.89 -9.00
CA SER A 67 -0.92 -8.40 -8.12
C SER A 67 -1.21 -8.65 -6.63
N LEU A 68 -2.45 -8.93 -6.23
CA LEU A 68 -2.77 -9.41 -4.88
C LEU A 68 -2.12 -10.76 -4.54
N THR A 69 -1.62 -11.49 -5.54
CA THR A 69 -0.94 -12.78 -5.37
C THR A 69 0.52 -12.76 -5.82
N ASP A 70 1.10 -11.56 -5.98
CA ASP A 70 2.51 -11.39 -6.33
C ASP A 70 3.44 -12.07 -5.31
N SER A 71 4.62 -12.52 -5.78
CA SER A 71 5.62 -13.11 -4.90
C SER A 71 6.15 -12.14 -3.83
N ASP A 72 6.16 -10.85 -4.15
CA ASP A 72 6.66 -9.79 -3.28
C ASP A 72 5.53 -9.20 -2.42
N GLU A 73 5.75 -9.13 -1.11
CA GLU A 73 4.77 -8.65 -0.14
C GLU A 73 4.42 -7.16 -0.27
N LEU A 74 5.36 -6.33 -0.72
CA LEU A 74 5.08 -4.91 -0.96
C LEU A 74 4.20 -4.77 -2.19
N VAL A 75 4.46 -5.51 -3.27
CA VAL A 75 3.58 -5.52 -4.45
C VAL A 75 2.14 -5.89 -4.05
N ARG A 76 1.96 -6.94 -3.23
CA ARG A 76 0.63 -7.33 -2.71
C ARG A 76 -0.02 -6.23 -1.87
N CYS A 77 0.77 -5.57 -1.01
CA CYS A 77 0.33 -4.46 -0.17
C CYS A 77 -0.20 -3.27 -1.00
N TYR A 78 0.61 -2.79 -1.95
CA TYR A 78 0.26 -1.66 -2.80
C TYR A 78 -0.90 -1.97 -3.76
N ALA A 79 -1.02 -3.21 -4.22
CA ALA A 79 -2.16 -3.65 -5.01
C ALA A 79 -3.47 -3.51 -4.22
N ALA A 80 -3.51 -3.94 -2.96
CA ALA A 80 -4.68 -3.82 -2.10
C ALA A 80 -5.04 -2.35 -1.83
N GLU A 81 -4.06 -1.52 -1.47
CA GLU A 81 -4.24 -0.09 -1.23
C GLU A 81 -4.79 0.63 -2.47
N THR A 82 -4.23 0.31 -3.64
CA THR A 82 -4.68 0.87 -4.92
C THR A 82 -6.11 0.46 -5.26
N ILE A 83 -6.48 -0.80 -5.02
CA ILE A 83 -7.85 -1.28 -5.22
C ILE A 83 -8.85 -0.49 -4.37
N ALA A 84 -8.50 -0.22 -3.10
CA ALA A 84 -9.33 0.60 -2.22
C ALA A 84 -9.39 2.06 -2.65
N PHE A 85 -8.27 2.63 -3.09
CA PHE A 85 -8.21 3.99 -3.61
C PHE A 85 -9.10 4.18 -4.85
N LEU A 86 -9.14 3.19 -5.75
CA LEU A 86 -10.05 3.19 -6.91
C LEU A 86 -11.52 3.03 -6.51
N GLY A 87 -11.84 2.71 -5.25
CA GLY A 87 -13.21 2.61 -4.75
C GLY A 87 -14.01 1.47 -5.36
N THR A 88 -13.33 0.41 -5.82
CA THR A 88 -13.99 -0.71 -6.50
C THR A 88 -14.53 -1.73 -5.51
N ASP A 89 -15.69 -2.32 -5.82
CA ASP A 89 -16.31 -3.34 -4.98
C ASP A 89 -15.63 -4.70 -5.18
N LEU A 90 -14.44 -4.84 -4.59
CA LEU A 90 -13.62 -6.06 -4.58
C LEU A 90 -13.42 -6.61 -3.16
N LYS A 91 -14.37 -6.30 -2.27
CA LYS A 91 -14.29 -6.65 -0.85
C LYS A 91 -14.15 -8.16 -0.64
N ASP A 92 -14.92 -8.98 -1.35
CA ASP A 92 -14.88 -10.43 -1.19
C ASP A 92 -13.52 -11.03 -1.61
N GLN A 93 -12.94 -10.52 -2.70
CA GLN A 93 -11.59 -10.88 -3.15
C GLN A 93 -10.54 -10.49 -2.11
N LEU A 94 -10.62 -9.28 -1.58
CA LEU A 94 -9.70 -8.82 -0.53
C LEU A 94 -9.85 -9.63 0.77
N VAL A 95 -11.07 -10.00 1.17
CA VAL A 95 -11.30 -10.87 2.34
C VAL A 95 -10.69 -12.25 2.11
N MET A 96 -10.83 -12.80 0.90
CA MET A 96 -10.21 -14.08 0.54
C MET A 96 -8.69 -13.99 0.64
N GLN A 97 -8.09 -12.93 0.08
CA GLN A 97 -6.65 -12.72 0.12
C GLN A 97 -6.15 -12.50 1.56
N ALA A 98 -6.83 -11.66 2.35
CA ALA A 98 -6.50 -11.39 3.75
C ALA A 98 -6.48 -12.66 4.63
N LYS A 99 -7.35 -13.64 4.33
CA LYS A 99 -7.36 -14.94 5.02
C LYS A 99 -6.19 -15.85 4.64
N ALA A 100 -5.68 -15.72 3.41
CA ALA A 100 -4.57 -16.51 2.91
C ALA A 100 -3.21 -15.88 3.25
N GLU A 101 -3.16 -14.56 3.40
CA GLU A 101 -1.94 -13.79 3.58
C GLU A 101 -1.20 -14.15 4.86
N GLN A 102 0.10 -14.44 4.73
CA GLN A 102 0.98 -14.78 5.85
C GLN A 102 1.94 -13.65 6.18
N ASP A 103 2.26 -12.79 5.22
CA ASP A 103 3.19 -11.70 5.42
C ASP A 103 2.51 -10.49 6.09
N GLU A 104 3.14 -9.94 7.13
CA GLU A 104 2.58 -8.83 7.89
C GLU A 104 2.57 -7.51 7.12
N ILE A 105 3.53 -7.26 6.22
CA ILE A 105 3.55 -6.07 5.36
C ILE A 105 2.36 -6.13 4.41
N ALA A 106 2.15 -7.25 3.72
CA ALA A 106 1.00 -7.41 2.84
C ALA A 106 -0.33 -7.29 3.58
N ARG A 107 -0.41 -7.77 4.84
CA ARG A 107 -1.59 -7.58 5.70
C ARG A 107 -1.89 -6.11 5.99
N THR A 108 -0.89 -5.24 6.12
CA THR A 108 -1.13 -3.79 6.36
C THR A 108 -2.01 -3.20 5.26
N GLY A 109 -1.68 -3.45 3.99
CA GLY A 109 -2.44 -2.94 2.85
C GLY A 109 -3.80 -3.62 2.71
N LEU A 110 -3.88 -4.93 2.91
CA LEU A 110 -5.16 -5.68 2.84
C LEU A 110 -6.16 -5.22 3.91
N TYR A 111 -5.73 -5.06 5.16
CA TYR A 111 -6.60 -4.65 6.26
C TYR A 111 -7.02 -3.19 6.12
N TYR A 112 -6.11 -2.32 5.70
CA TYR A 112 -6.43 -0.94 5.33
C TYR A 112 -7.47 -0.90 4.21
N ALA A 113 -7.24 -1.62 3.11
CA ALA A 113 -8.13 -1.65 1.96
C ALA A 113 -9.54 -2.13 2.33
N LEU A 114 -9.62 -3.21 3.11
CA LEU A 114 -10.88 -3.75 3.59
C LEU A 114 -11.64 -2.77 4.47
N TYR A 115 -10.95 -2.12 5.41
CA TYR A 115 -11.56 -1.09 6.24
C TYR A 115 -12.08 0.08 5.41
N SER A 116 -11.27 0.60 4.49
CA SER A 116 -11.62 1.72 3.60
C SER A 116 -12.80 1.40 2.67
N LEU A 117 -12.98 0.14 2.30
CA LEU A 117 -14.16 -0.35 1.55
C LEU A 117 -15.35 -0.72 2.47
N GLY A 118 -15.28 -0.40 3.77
CA GLY A 118 -16.37 -0.52 4.72
C GLY A 118 -16.48 -1.87 5.44
N ALA A 119 -15.47 -2.75 5.37
CA ALA A 119 -15.37 -3.92 6.25
C ALA A 119 -14.78 -3.47 7.60
N THR A 120 -15.55 -2.70 8.35
CA THR A 120 -15.10 -2.01 9.58
C THR A 120 -14.53 -2.94 10.66
N GLU A 121 -14.87 -4.22 10.63
CA GLU A 121 -14.32 -5.25 11.50
C GLU A 121 -12.80 -5.44 11.36
N TYR A 122 -12.21 -5.03 10.23
CA TYR A 122 -10.76 -5.09 10.01
C TYR A 122 -9.98 -4.00 10.75
N LEU A 123 -10.65 -3.03 11.39
CA LEU A 123 -9.98 -2.06 12.25
C LEU A 123 -9.22 -2.76 13.38
N THR A 124 -9.81 -3.78 14.01
CA THR A 124 -9.15 -4.52 15.08
C THR A 124 -7.90 -5.24 14.56
N ALA A 125 -7.99 -5.89 13.40
CA ALA A 125 -6.84 -6.57 12.78
C ALA A 125 -5.72 -5.59 12.40
N LEU A 126 -6.07 -4.38 11.94
CA LEU A 126 -5.09 -3.32 11.68
C LEU A 126 -4.45 -2.81 12.97
N LEU A 127 -5.22 -2.63 14.05
CA LEU A 127 -4.70 -2.21 15.36
C LEU A 127 -3.73 -3.24 15.97
N GLU A 128 -3.99 -4.54 15.77
CA GLU A 128 -3.11 -5.63 16.23
C GLU A 128 -1.72 -5.57 15.58
N LEU A 129 -1.59 -5.03 14.36
CA LEU A 129 -0.30 -4.87 13.68
C LEU A 129 0.62 -3.81 14.35
N LEU A 130 0.12 -3.00 15.28
CA LEU A 130 0.95 -2.13 16.13
C LEU A 130 1.81 -2.92 17.13
N ASP A 131 1.53 -4.21 17.33
CA ASP A 131 2.29 -5.10 18.21
C ASP A 131 3.35 -5.93 17.46
N SER A 132 3.51 -5.73 16.14
CA SER A 132 4.53 -6.42 15.33
C SER A 132 5.95 -6.10 15.81
N GLU A 133 6.83 -7.11 15.72
CA GLU A 133 8.27 -6.93 15.93
C GLU A 133 8.95 -6.17 14.78
N SER A 134 8.30 -6.11 13.61
CA SER A 134 8.81 -5.40 12.44
C SER A 134 8.49 -3.91 12.53
N HIS A 135 9.53 -3.08 12.62
CA HIS A 135 9.36 -1.62 12.63
C HIS A 135 8.68 -1.10 11.36
N VAL A 136 8.90 -1.77 10.21
CA VAL A 136 8.26 -1.41 8.94
C VAL A 136 6.75 -1.60 9.02
N VAL A 137 6.31 -2.75 9.57
CA VAL A 137 4.88 -3.05 9.77
C VAL A 137 4.25 -2.04 10.72
N VAL A 138 4.91 -1.71 11.83
CA VAL A 138 4.40 -0.73 12.79
C VAL A 138 4.27 0.66 12.15
N ILE A 139 5.29 1.13 11.42
CA ILE A 139 5.26 2.44 10.74
C ILE A 139 4.14 2.50 9.70
N ARG A 140 4.02 1.48 8.84
CA ARG A 140 2.92 1.39 7.86
C ARG A 140 1.56 1.38 8.54
N THR A 141 1.41 0.63 9.62
CA THR A 141 0.18 0.59 10.41
C THR A 141 -0.18 1.96 10.98
N ILE A 142 0.79 2.73 11.47
CA ILE A 142 0.55 4.11 11.94
C ILE A 142 0.04 5.00 10.81
N HIS A 143 0.68 4.96 9.63
CA HIS A 143 0.23 5.72 8.46
C HIS A 143 -1.20 5.33 8.04
N ASN A 144 -1.49 4.03 7.95
CA ASN A 144 -2.81 3.53 7.58
C ASN A 144 -3.88 3.96 8.59
N LEU A 145 -3.57 3.89 9.89
CA LEU A 145 -4.48 4.33 10.96
C LEU A 145 -4.70 5.84 10.95
N ALA A 146 -3.67 6.63 10.64
CA ALA A 146 -3.79 8.07 10.51
C ALA A 146 -4.66 8.46 9.31
N ASP A 147 -4.49 7.79 8.17
CA ASP A 147 -5.25 8.03 6.96
C ASP A 147 -6.75 7.72 7.12
N ILE A 148 -7.09 6.59 7.76
CA ILE A 148 -8.49 6.20 8.00
C ILE A 148 -9.12 6.90 9.22
N MET A 149 -8.37 7.72 9.96
CA MET A 149 -8.86 8.30 11.20
C MET A 149 -10.03 9.25 10.94
N SER A 150 -11.12 9.02 11.67
CA SER A 150 -12.37 9.76 11.54
C SER A 150 -13.05 9.89 12.90
N THR A 151 -14.12 10.69 12.97
CA THR A 151 -14.94 10.81 14.18
C THR A 151 -15.54 9.49 14.66
N ALA A 152 -15.72 8.52 13.75
CA ALA A 152 -16.34 7.23 14.05
C ALA A 152 -15.38 6.23 14.73
N ASN A 153 -14.07 6.34 14.48
CA ASN A 153 -13.06 5.36 14.91
C ASN A 153 -11.93 5.96 15.75
N LYS A 154 -11.81 7.29 15.86
CA LYS A 154 -10.74 7.96 16.64
C LYS A 154 -10.66 7.50 18.09
N ASP A 155 -11.78 7.12 18.71
CA ASP A 155 -11.83 6.67 20.10
C ASP A 155 -11.26 5.25 20.27
N ALA A 156 -11.06 4.51 19.18
CA ALA A 156 -10.28 3.28 19.15
C ALA A 156 -8.82 3.53 18.77
N ILE A 157 -8.58 4.38 17.76
CA ILE A 157 -7.23 4.60 17.19
C ILE A 157 -6.33 5.42 18.12
N LEU A 158 -6.79 6.58 18.61
CA LEU A 158 -5.95 7.47 19.42
C LEU A 158 -5.44 6.80 20.71
N PRO A 159 -6.26 6.05 21.48
CA PRO A 159 -5.75 5.33 22.63
C PRO A 159 -4.70 4.28 22.27
N ALA A 160 -4.85 3.58 21.14
CA ALA A 160 -3.87 2.60 20.68
C ALA A 160 -2.53 3.27 20.35
N LEU A 161 -2.53 4.36 19.58
CA LEU A 161 -1.32 5.12 19.24
C LEU A 161 -0.67 5.74 20.49
N HIS A 162 -1.44 6.29 21.42
CA HIS A 162 -0.91 6.79 22.69
C HIS A 162 -0.32 5.69 23.57
N ASN A 163 -0.90 4.47 23.56
CA ASN A 163 -0.34 3.34 24.28
C ASN A 163 0.95 2.84 23.63
N LEU A 164 1.04 2.86 22.30
CA LEU A 164 2.28 2.57 21.58
C LEU A 164 3.39 3.57 21.98
N LYS A 165 3.10 4.88 22.01
CA LYS A 165 4.06 5.95 22.41
C LYS A 165 4.65 5.77 23.81
N LYS A 166 4.00 5.01 24.71
CA LYS A 166 4.52 4.71 26.07
C LYS A 166 5.55 3.57 26.10
N ARG A 167 5.68 2.79 25.02
CA ARG A 167 6.62 1.66 24.94
C ARG A 167 8.04 2.16 24.69
N GLU A 168 9.01 1.29 24.91
CA GLU A 168 10.37 1.52 24.43
C GLU A 168 10.40 1.31 22.91
N LEU A 169 10.47 2.41 22.17
CA LEU A 169 10.40 2.40 20.70
C LEU A 169 11.72 2.86 20.04
N PRO A 170 12.06 2.30 18.87
CA PRO A 170 13.07 2.85 17.97
C PRO A 170 12.76 4.31 17.61
N VAL A 171 13.81 5.06 17.24
CA VAL A 171 13.69 6.46 16.83
C VAL A 171 12.73 6.64 15.67
N SER A 172 12.79 5.77 14.66
CA SER A 172 11.92 5.83 13.48
C SER A 172 10.42 5.77 13.81
N ILE A 173 10.00 4.92 14.76
CA ILE A 173 8.59 4.83 15.16
C ILE A 173 8.18 6.07 15.97
N LYS A 174 9.08 6.58 16.82
CA LYS A 174 8.82 7.79 17.62
C LYS A 174 8.62 9.03 16.74
N GLU A 175 9.44 9.17 15.71
CA GLU A 175 9.33 10.28 14.74
C GLU A 175 7.96 10.27 14.08
N VAL A 176 7.55 9.14 13.51
CA VAL A 176 6.24 8.98 12.86
C VAL A 176 5.09 9.25 13.85
N LEU A 177 5.15 8.74 15.08
CA LEU A 177 4.09 9.01 16.07
C LEU A 177 3.96 10.49 16.44
N ASN A 178 5.07 11.24 16.46
CA ASN A 178 5.04 12.66 16.77
C ASN A 178 4.42 13.49 15.63
N GLU A 179 4.52 13.04 14.39
CA GLU A 179 3.85 13.70 13.26
C GLU A 179 2.32 13.72 13.38
N TYR A 180 1.73 12.72 14.06
CA TYR A 180 0.28 12.56 14.15
C TYR A 180 -0.34 12.85 15.52
N LEU A 181 0.46 12.82 16.60
CA LEU A 181 -0.04 12.95 17.98
C LEU A 181 0.30 14.27 18.68
N ASP A 182 1.12 15.11 18.06
CA ASP A 182 1.50 16.44 18.59
C ASP A 182 0.64 17.55 17.97
#